data_AF-A0A376X0X0-F1
#
_entry.id   AF-A0A376X0X0-F1
#
_cell.length_a   1.000
_cell.length_b   1.000
_cell.length_c   1.000
_cell.angle_alpha   90.00
_cell.angle_beta   90.00
_cell.angle_gamma   90.00
#
_symmetry.space_group_name_H-M   'P 1'
#
loop_
_entity.id
_entity.type
_entity.pdbx_description
1 polymer ?
#
loop_
_entity_poly.entity_id
_entity_poly.type
_entity_poly.pdbx_seq_one_letter_code
_entity_poly.pdbx_strand_id
1 'polypeptide(L)'
;MKTFKALLKQLEQDTNSILFIDEIHTIIGAGAASGGQVDAANLIKPLLSSGKIRVIGSTTYQEFSNIFEKDRALARRFQKIDITEPSIEENCSNHQWPETEV
;
A
#
# COMPACT_ATOMS: atom_id res chain seq x y z
N MET A 1 15.87 16.27 -4.58
CA MET A 1 14.82 15.46 -3.92
C MET A 1 13.56 15.54 -4.76
N LYS A 2 13.09 14.41 -5.34
CA LYS A 2 11.80 14.40 -6.06
C LYS A 2 10.69 14.44 -5.00
N THR A 3 9.74 15.36 -5.13
CA THR A 3 8.56 15.39 -4.25
C THR A 3 7.63 14.21 -4.59
N PHE A 4 6.87 13.73 -3.59
CA PHE A 4 5.90 12.64 -3.80
C PHE A 4 4.93 12.91 -4.97
N LYS A 5 4.50 14.17 -5.12
CA LYS A 5 3.69 14.63 -6.25
C LYS A 5 4.39 14.45 -7.60
N ALA A 6 5.69 14.72 -7.69
CA ALA A 6 6.46 14.52 -8.92
C ALA A 6 6.61 13.03 -9.27
N LEU A 7 6.74 12.17 -8.26
CA LEU A 7 6.74 10.71 -8.43
C LEU A 7 5.39 10.22 -9.00
N LEU A 8 4.27 10.65 -8.40
CA LEU A 8 2.93 10.28 -8.89
C LEU A 8 2.72 10.69 -10.35
N LYS A 9 3.14 11.90 -10.73
CA LYS A 9 3.04 12.38 -12.12
C LYS A 9 3.85 11.52 -13.09
N GLN A 10 5.00 10.99 -12.65
CA GLN A 10 5.83 10.10 -13.46
C GLN A 10 5.16 8.71 -13.60
N LEU A 11 4.55 8.20 -12.52
CA LEU A 11 3.81 6.93 -12.53
C LEU A 11 2.56 7.01 -13.41
N GLU A 12 1.88 8.16 -13.46
CA GLU A 12 0.75 8.37 -14.39
C GLU A 12 1.13 8.24 -15.87
N GLN A 13 2.40 8.47 -16.22
CA GLN A 13 2.88 8.32 -17.60
C GLN A 13 3.28 6.87 -17.94
N ASP A 14 3.47 6.03 -16.92
CA ASP A 14 3.89 4.64 -17.07
C ASP A 14 2.71 3.69 -16.83
N THR A 15 2.18 3.16 -17.94
CA THR A 15 0.97 2.32 -17.97
C THR A 15 1.11 0.98 -17.25
N ASN A 16 2.33 0.51 -16.96
CA ASN A 16 2.52 -0.77 -16.30
C ASN A 16 3.30 -0.68 -14.99
N SER A 17 3.37 0.49 -14.38
CA SER A 17 3.94 0.66 -13.04
C SER A 17 3.04 0.09 -11.94
N ILE A 18 3.64 -0.41 -10.86
CA ILE A 18 2.98 -0.77 -9.60
C ILE A 18 3.73 -0.06 -8.48
N LEU A 19 3.02 0.74 -7.70
CA LEU A 19 3.59 1.42 -6.54
C LEU A 19 3.35 0.57 -5.28
N PHE A 20 4.42 0.13 -4.64
CA PHE A 20 4.35 -0.48 -3.32
C PHE A 20 4.55 0.57 -2.23
N ILE A 21 3.70 0.56 -1.22
CA ILE A 21 3.78 1.43 -0.05
C ILE A 21 3.70 0.56 1.20
N ASP A 22 4.82 0.43 1.88
CA ASP A 22 4.84 -0.21 3.18
C ASP A 22 4.16 0.69 4.22
N GLU A 23 3.43 0.11 5.16
CA GLU A 23 2.69 0.83 6.19
C GLU A 23 1.83 1.97 5.62
N ILE A 24 1.00 1.66 4.62
CA ILE A 24 0.20 2.66 3.87
C ILE A 24 -0.72 3.49 4.78
N HIS A 25 -1.07 2.98 5.96
CA HIS A 25 -1.82 3.73 6.96
C HIS A 25 -1.08 4.97 7.47
N THR A 26 0.26 5.05 7.36
CA THR A 26 1.03 6.25 7.75
C THR A 26 0.69 7.44 6.85
N ILE A 27 0.61 7.22 5.54
CA ILE A 27 0.30 8.28 4.56
C ILE A 27 -1.19 8.64 4.51
N ILE A 28 -2.07 7.73 4.96
CA ILE A 28 -3.52 7.93 4.99
C ILE A 28 -3.97 8.49 6.35
N GLY A 29 -3.40 8.00 7.44
CA GLY A 29 -3.72 8.37 8.82
C GLY A 29 -3.05 9.64 9.30
N ALA A 30 -1.92 10.06 8.69
CA ALA A 30 -1.24 11.32 9.03
C ALA A 30 -2.12 12.57 8.84
N GLY A 31 -3.24 12.49 8.12
CA GLY A 31 -4.21 13.59 8.04
C GLY A 31 -4.83 13.98 9.39
N ALA A 32 -4.73 13.14 10.43
CA ALA A 32 -5.28 13.40 11.76
C ALA A 32 -4.30 14.07 12.74
N ALA A 33 -2.99 14.00 12.50
CA ALA A 33 -1.96 14.54 13.38
C ALA A 33 -0.96 15.35 12.56
N SER A 34 -0.87 16.65 12.84
CA SER A 34 0.18 17.59 12.40
C SER A 34 0.32 17.92 10.90
N GLY A 35 -0.61 18.72 10.38
CA GLY A 35 -0.41 20.10 9.88
C GLY A 35 0.73 20.50 8.91
N GLY A 36 1.60 19.61 8.42
CA GLY A 36 2.78 20.03 7.62
C GLY A 36 3.31 19.06 6.58
N GLN A 37 2.86 17.79 6.56
CA GLN A 37 3.19 16.86 5.49
C GLN A 37 2.09 16.92 4.43
N VAL A 38 2.50 17.01 3.17
CA VAL A 38 1.59 16.95 2.01
C VAL A 38 0.61 15.81 2.23
N ASP A 39 -0.69 16.11 2.18
CA ASP A 39 -1.77 15.14 2.30
C ASP A 39 -1.74 14.20 1.08
N ALA A 40 -0.86 13.21 1.17
CA ALA A 40 -0.58 12.22 0.15
C ALA A 40 -1.84 11.43 -0.18
N ALA A 41 -2.70 11.19 0.82
CA ALA A 41 -3.99 10.54 0.64
C ALA A 41 -4.88 11.32 -0.35
N ASN A 42 -4.97 12.64 -0.22
CA ASN A 42 -5.75 13.47 -1.14
C ASN A 42 -5.17 13.52 -2.56
N LEU A 43 -3.86 13.32 -2.72
CA LEU A 43 -3.23 13.20 -4.04
C LEU A 43 -3.47 11.83 -4.69
N ILE A 44 -3.45 10.75 -3.90
CA ILE A 44 -3.56 9.37 -4.38
C ILE A 44 -5.02 8.99 -4.67
N LYS A 45 -5.99 9.46 -3.87
CA LYS A 45 -7.44 9.20 -4.03
C LYS A 45 -7.97 9.38 -5.47
N PRO A 46 -7.75 10.52 -6.16
CA PRO A 46 -8.22 10.69 -7.53
C PRO A 46 -7.49 9.79 -8.54
N LEU A 47 -6.21 9.49 -8.31
CA LEU A 47 -5.41 8.64 -9.20
C LEU A 47 -5.84 7.17 -9.10
N LEU A 48 -6.12 6.69 -7.90
CA LEU A 48 -6.72 5.38 -7.68
C LEU A 48 -8.13 5.29 -8.25
N SER A 49 -8.95 6.34 -8.09
CA SER A 49 -10.32 6.32 -8.62
C SER A 49 -10.39 6.39 -10.15
N SER A 50 -9.38 6.96 -10.81
CA SER A 50 -9.28 6.97 -12.27
C SER A 50 -8.62 5.70 -12.83
N GLY A 51 -8.07 4.83 -11.97
CA GLY A 51 -7.36 3.61 -12.38
C GLY A 51 -6.03 3.87 -13.10
N LYS A 52 -5.52 5.10 -13.05
CA LYS A 52 -4.27 5.50 -13.73
C LYS A 52 -3.02 4.92 -13.08
N ILE A 53 -3.11 4.56 -11.81
CA ILE A 53 -2.02 3.94 -11.05
C ILE A 53 -2.54 2.68 -10.36
N ARG A 54 -1.64 1.70 -10.18
CA ARG A 54 -1.88 0.52 -9.34
C ARG A 54 -1.01 0.62 -8.10
N VAL A 55 -1.61 0.36 -6.94
CA VAL A 55 -0.93 0.46 -5.66
C VAL A 55 -1.11 -0.83 -4.90
N ILE A 56 -0.03 -1.32 -4.29
CA ILE A 56 -0.06 -2.38 -3.28
C ILE A 56 0.36 -1.71 -1.96
N GLY A 57 -0.50 -1.82 -0.95
CA GLY A 57 -0.22 -1.29 0.39
C GLY A 57 -0.17 -2.42 1.40
N SER A 58 0.76 -2.36 2.34
CA SER A 58 0.76 -3.22 3.54
C SER A 58 0.23 -2.43 4.73
N THR A 59 -0.46 -3.11 5.64
CA THR A 59 -0.94 -2.54 6.91
C THR A 59 -1.30 -3.66 7.87
N THR A 60 -1.37 -3.36 9.17
CA THR A 60 -1.93 -4.31 10.14
C THR A 60 -3.46 -4.29 10.13
N TYR A 61 -4.07 -5.36 10.66
CA TYR A 61 -5.53 -5.46 10.81
C TYR A 61 -6.13 -4.31 11.62
N GLN A 62 -5.45 -3.90 12.70
CA GLN A 62 -5.94 -2.85 13.59
C GLN A 62 -6.00 -1.49 12.89
N GLU A 63 -4.94 -1.13 12.15
CA GLU A 63 -4.88 0.12 11.40
C GLU A 63 -5.85 0.15 10.23
N PHE A 64 -6.00 -0.99 9.54
CA PHE A 64 -6.96 -1.13 8.46
C PHE A 64 -8.38 -0.81 8.93
N SER A 65 -8.85 -1.44 10.01
CA SER A 65 -10.19 -1.17 10.54
C SER A 65 -10.35 0.21 11.15
N ASN A 66 -9.30 0.75 11.78
CA ASN A 66 -9.39 2.03 12.48
C ASN A 66 -9.35 3.26 11.56
N ILE A 67 -8.64 3.17 10.44
CA ILE A 67 -8.35 4.32 9.56
C ILE A 67 -8.88 4.05 8.15
N PHE A 68 -8.56 2.88 7.59
CA PHE A 68 -8.78 2.59 6.18
C PHE A 68 -10.24 2.23 5.86
N GLU A 69 -10.89 1.39 6.69
CA GLU A 69 -12.31 1.03 6.52
C GLU A 69 -13.26 2.22 6.72
N LYS A 70 -12.84 3.21 7.53
CA LYS A 70 -13.62 4.43 7.76
C LYS A 70 -13.60 5.36 6.54
N ASP A 71 -12.56 5.31 5.71
CA ASP A 71 -12.51 6.05 4.45
C ASP A 71 -13.20 5.28 3.32
N ARG A 72 -14.48 5.61 3.10
CA ARG A 72 -15.33 4.97 2.07
C ARG A 72 -14.75 5.04 0.66
N ALA A 73 -13.94 6.05 0.34
CA ALA A 73 -13.37 6.19 -1.00
C ALA A 73 -12.24 5.17 -1.21
N LEU A 74 -11.37 4.99 -0.20
CA LEU A 74 -10.26 4.05 -0.25
C LEU A 74 -10.74 2.61 -0.10
N ALA A 75 -11.65 2.33 0.84
CA ALA A 75 -12.20 0.99 1.06
C ALA A 75 -12.87 0.37 -0.19
N ARG A 76 -13.35 1.22 -1.11
CA ARG A 76 -13.95 0.78 -2.40
C ARG A 76 -12.95 0.60 -3.54
N ARG A 77 -11.71 1.08 -3.38
CA ARG A 77 -10.68 1.06 -4.42
C ARG A 77 -9.56 0.08 -4.12
N PHE A 78 -9.40 -0.28 -2.85
CA PHE A 78 -8.51 -1.35 -2.44
C PHE A 78 -9.26 -2.66 -2.31
N GLN A 79 -8.67 -3.73 -2.84
CA GLN A 79 -9.09 -5.08 -2.54
C GLN A 79 -8.35 -5.53 -1.27
N LYS A 80 -9.09 -5.82 -0.20
CA LYS A 80 -8.51 -6.39 1.01
C LYS A 80 -8.08 -7.84 0.71
N ILE A 81 -6.82 -8.14 1.00
CA ILE A 81 -6.27 -9.50 0.98
C ILE A 81 -5.79 -9.77 2.39
N ASP A 82 -6.46 -10.71 3.08
CA ASP A 82 -6.09 -11.09 4.43
C ASP A 82 -4.88 -12.02 4.38
N ILE A 83 -3.76 -11.56 4.92
CA ILE A 83 -2.55 -12.37 5.09
C ILE A 83 -2.59 -12.92 6.51
N THR A 84 -2.78 -14.23 6.62
CA THR A 84 -2.75 -14.93 7.91
C THR A 84 -1.33 -15.34 8.23
N GLU A 85 -1.04 -15.47 9.52
CA GLU A 85 0.24 -16.03 9.95
C GLU A 85 0.37 -17.45 9.40
N PRO A 86 1.51 -17.82 8.79
CA PRO A 86 1.71 -19.17 8.30
C PRO A 86 1.59 -20.16 9.45
N SER A 87 1.00 -21.31 9.18
CA SER A 87 1.00 -22.42 10.13
C SER A 87 2.44 -22.90 10.41
N ILE A 88 2.64 -23.59 11.54
CA ILE A 88 3.94 -24.16 11.91
C ILE A 88 4.45 -25.08 10.79
N GLU A 89 3.54 -25.87 10.20
CA GLU A 89 3.87 -26.79 9.11
C GLU A 89 4.36 -26.03 7.87
N GLU A 90 3.65 -24.99 7.42
CA GLU A 90 4.06 -24.14 6.28
C GLU A 90 5.38 -23.41 6.53
N ASN A 91 5.60 -22.94 7.77
CA ASN A 91 6.83 -22.26 8.15
C ASN A 91 8.05 -23.21 8.12
N CYS A 92 7.87 -24.46 8.54
CA CYS A 92 8.92 -25.48 8.56
C CYS A 92 9.14 -26.16 7.19
N SER A 93 8.12 -26.25 6.33
CA SER A 93 8.23 -26.93 5.03
C SER A 93 8.97 -26.14 3.96
N ASN A 94 9.22 -24.84 4.17
CA ASN A 94 9.90 -23.96 3.19
C ASN A 94 11.42 -23.82 3.40
N HIS A 95 12.07 -24.69 4.17
CA HIS A 95 13.54 -24.71 4.27
C HIS A 95 14.24 -25.44 3.10
N GLN A 96 13.51 -25.88 2.07
CA GLN A 96 14.11 -26.27 0.80
C GLN A 96 14.38 -25.02 -0.05
N TRP A 97 15.32 -24.18 0.40
CA TRP A 97 16.04 -23.36 -0.55
C TRP A 97 16.71 -24.34 -1.51
N PRO A 98 16.56 -24.23 -2.83
CA PRO A 98 17.35 -25.04 -3.74
C PRO A 98 18.81 -24.69 -3.44
N GLU A 99 19.52 -25.57 -2.75
CA GLU A 99 20.97 -25.56 -2.79
C GLU A 99 21.30 -25.62 -4.27
N THR A 100 21.76 -24.49 -4.77
CA THR A 100 22.28 -24.40 -6.13
C THR A 100 23.44 -25.37 -6.16
N GLU A 101 23.32 -26.44 -6.95
CA GLU A 101 24.45 -27.26 -7.35
C GLU A 101 25.50 -26.31 -7.92
N VAL A 102 26.58 -26.13 -7.16
CA VAL A 102 27.85 -25.54 -7.59
C VAL A 102 28.78 -26.64 -8.07
#